data_AF-A0A1I4UZD9-F1
#
_entry.id   AF-A0A1I4UZD9-F1
#
_cell.length_a   1.000
_cell.length_b   1.000
_cell.length_c   1.000
_cell.angle_alpha   90.00
_cell.angle_beta   90.00
_cell.angle_gamma   90.00
#
_symmetry.space_group_name_H-M   'P 1'
#
loop_
_entity.id
_entity.type
_entity.pdbx_description
1 polymer ?
#
loop_
_entity_poly.entity_id
_entity_poly.type
_entity_poly.pdbx_seq_one_letter_code
_entity_poly.pdbx_strand_id
1 'polypeptide(L)'
;IERALALFMVVAWRIAHLMRLGRICPDLDAGLFFDPDEIRGAYLLTKERRPDRPPTLNEVLRLIARVGGFLGRKGDGDPGVKTIWQGIQEVRVAALTIKALREEAE
;
A
#
# COMPACT_ATOMS: atom_id res chain seq x y z
N ILE A 1 25.66 8.24 -9.42
CA ILE A 1 24.91 6.96 -9.52
C ILE A 1 24.90 6.23 -8.17
N GLU A 2 26.04 6.04 -7.53
CA GLU A 2 26.18 5.33 -6.24
C GLU A 2 25.22 5.81 -5.14
N ARG A 3 25.08 7.14 -4.95
CA ARG A 3 24.14 7.71 -3.95
C ARG A 3 22.67 7.36 -4.25
N ALA A 4 22.28 7.36 -5.52
CA ALA A 4 20.93 6.98 -5.92
C ALA A 4 20.70 5.48 -5.69
N LEU A 5 21.69 4.64 -6.01
CA LEU A 5 21.63 3.20 -5.73
C LEU A 5 21.45 2.94 -4.23
N ALA A 6 22.17 3.65 -3.36
CA ALA A 6 22.01 3.54 -1.91
C ALA A 6 20.57 3.82 -1.46
N LEU A 7 19.96 4.91 -1.97
CA LEU A 7 18.56 5.24 -1.67
C LEU A 7 17.60 4.18 -2.22
N PHE A 8 17.79 3.73 -3.45
CA PHE A 8 16.95 2.70 -4.06
C PHE A 8 17.04 1.36 -3.33
N MET A 9 18.20 1.00 -2.76
CA MET A 9 18.34 -0.21 -1.95
C MET A 9 17.47 -0.17 -0.69
N VAL A 10 17.40 0.97 0.01
CA VAL A 10 16.54 1.11 1.21
C VAL A 10 15.07 0.99 0.83
N VAL A 11 14.67 1.62 -0.26
CA VAL A 11 13.29 1.57 -0.79
C VAL A 11 12.93 0.13 -1.22
N ALA A 12 13.81 -0.53 -1.98
CA ALA A 12 13.63 -1.91 -2.40
C ALA A 12 13.51 -2.86 -1.22
N TRP A 13 14.34 -2.69 -0.19
CA TRP A 13 14.27 -3.47 1.05
C TRP A 13 12.92 -3.28 1.75
N ARG A 14 12.42 -2.04 1.90
CA ARG A 14 11.12 -1.77 2.53
C ARG A 14 9.99 -2.49 1.79
N ILE A 15 9.97 -2.46 0.46
CA ILE A 15 8.95 -3.12 -0.35
C ILE A 15 9.05 -4.65 -0.22
N ALA A 16 10.26 -5.19 -0.31
CA ALA A 16 10.49 -6.63 -0.15
C ALA A 16 10.11 -7.12 1.26
N HIS A 17 10.37 -6.31 2.28
CA HIS A 17 9.99 -6.57 3.65
C HIS A 17 8.47 -6.56 3.84
N LEU A 18 7.77 -5.52 3.36
CA LEU A 18 6.31 -5.44 3.38
C LEU A 18 5.66 -6.62 2.64
N MET A 19 6.18 -6.98 1.46
CA MET A 19 5.70 -8.14 0.72
C MET A 19 5.83 -9.42 1.54
N ARG A 20 6.98 -9.62 2.21
CA ARG A 20 7.21 -10.83 3.02
C ARG A 20 6.33 -10.85 4.26
N LEU A 21 6.19 -9.72 4.96
CA LEU A 21 5.29 -9.61 6.12
C LEU A 21 3.83 -9.86 5.74
N GLY A 22 3.37 -9.32 4.61
CA GLY A 22 2.02 -9.58 4.13
C GLY A 22 1.74 -11.06 3.90
N ARG A 23 2.76 -11.88 3.61
CA ARG A 23 2.63 -13.34 3.43
C ARG A 23 2.73 -14.13 4.73
N ILE A 24 3.65 -13.74 5.62
CA ILE A 24 3.97 -14.50 6.84
C ILE A 24 3.07 -14.10 8.00
N CYS A 25 2.76 -12.80 8.11
CA CYS A 25 1.97 -12.21 9.20
C CYS A 25 0.82 -11.38 8.62
N PRO A 26 -0.15 -12.00 7.91
CA PRO A 26 -1.17 -11.27 7.17
C PRO A 26 -2.11 -10.45 8.07
N ASP A 27 -2.34 -10.93 9.29
CA ASP A 27 -3.35 -10.41 10.23
C ASP A 27 -2.87 -9.22 11.08
N LEU A 28 -1.63 -8.75 10.88
CA LEU A 28 -1.11 -7.58 11.60
C LEU A 28 -1.95 -6.34 11.27
N ASP A 29 -2.01 -5.39 12.20
CA ASP A 29 -2.67 -4.10 11.97
C ASP A 29 -1.94 -3.32 10.87
N ALA A 30 -2.68 -2.93 9.81
CA ALA A 30 -2.15 -2.11 8.73
C ALA A 30 -1.68 -0.72 9.20
N GLY A 31 -2.27 -0.19 10.27
CA GLY A 31 -1.89 1.10 10.86
C GLY A 31 -0.46 1.14 11.42
N LEU A 32 0.18 -0.01 11.62
CA LEU A 32 1.59 -0.10 12.01
C LEU A 32 2.55 0.19 10.84
N PHE A 33 2.06 0.11 9.59
CA PHE A 33 2.88 0.15 8.38
C PHE A 33 2.54 1.32 7.44
N PHE A 34 1.29 1.75 7.45
CA PHE A 34 0.73 2.74 6.55
C PHE A 34 0.08 3.88 7.32
N ASP A 35 0.19 5.08 6.78
CA ASP A 35 -0.52 6.25 7.28
C ASP A 35 -2.05 6.08 7.10
N PRO A 36 -2.90 6.62 8.00
CA PRO A 36 -4.35 6.56 7.84
C PRO A 36 -4.86 7.05 6.47
N ASP A 37 -4.21 8.07 5.89
CA ASP A 37 -4.57 8.59 4.57
C ASP A 37 -4.08 7.71 3.42
N GLU A 38 -2.99 6.95 3.59
CA GLU A 38 -2.58 5.89 2.66
C GLU A 38 -3.56 4.72 2.67
N ILE A 39 -3.99 4.28 3.86
CA ILE A 39 -5.02 3.26 3.99
C ILE A 39 -6.31 3.73 3.30
N ARG A 40 -6.77 4.95 3.61
CA ARG A 40 -7.95 5.54 2.98
C ARG A 40 -7.80 5.64 1.46
N GLY A 41 -6.64 6.10 0.98
CA GLY A 41 -6.31 6.19 -0.44
C GLY A 41 -6.41 4.84 -1.15
N ALA A 42 -5.89 3.77 -0.55
CA ALA A 42 -5.98 2.43 -1.12
C ALA A 42 -7.43 1.95 -1.33
N TYR A 43 -8.31 2.18 -0.34
CA TYR A 43 -9.74 1.86 -0.47
C TYR A 43 -10.44 2.72 -1.52
N LEU A 44 -10.17 4.04 -1.54
CA LEU A 44 -10.78 4.96 -2.50
C LEU A 44 -10.40 4.63 -3.94
N LEU A 45 -9.10 4.41 -4.22
CA LEU A 45 -8.62 4.08 -5.56
C LEU A 45 -9.13 2.73 -6.08
N THR A 46 -9.36 1.77 -5.19
CA THR A 46 -9.94 0.47 -5.55
C THR A 46 -11.47 0.45 -5.54
N LYS A 47 -12.11 1.56 -5.12
CA LYS A 47 -13.57 1.68 -4.94
C LYS A 47 -14.15 0.63 -4.00
N GLU A 48 -13.35 0.18 -3.03
CA GLU A 48 -13.76 -0.79 -2.02
C GLU A 48 -14.28 -0.09 -0.78
N ARG A 49 -15.29 -0.66 -0.13
CA ARG A 49 -15.79 -0.13 1.14
C ARG A 49 -14.76 -0.41 2.24
N ARG A 50 -14.34 0.64 2.95
CA ARG A 50 -13.50 0.50 4.14
C ARG A 50 -14.26 -0.28 5.22
N PRO A 51 -13.65 -1.29 5.86
CA PRO A 51 -14.28 -2.01 6.96
C PRO A 51 -14.41 -1.11 8.19
N ASP A 52 -15.41 -1.40 9.03
CA ASP A 52 -15.61 -0.71 10.31
C ASP A 52 -14.58 -1.15 11.38
N ARG A 53 -13.91 -2.30 11.16
CA ARG A 53 -12.77 -2.76 11.96
C ARG A 53 -11.44 -2.24 11.42
N PRO A 54 -10.36 -2.21 12.25
CA PRO A 54 -9.02 -2.00 11.75
C PRO A 54 -8.69 -3.00 10.62
N PRO A 55 -8.24 -2.50 9.44
CA PRO A 55 -7.88 -3.38 8.33
C PRO A 55 -6.52 -4.04 8.61
N THR A 56 -6.39 -5.27 8.14
CA THR A 56 -5.14 -6.04 8.27
C THR A 56 -4.10 -5.62 7.22
N LEU A 57 -2.83 -5.92 7.49
CA LEU A 57 -1.71 -5.66 6.60
C LEU A 57 -1.95 -6.29 5.24
N ASN A 58 -2.40 -7.55 5.17
CA ASN A 58 -2.61 -8.22 3.89
C ASN A 58 -3.77 -7.61 3.10
N GLU A 59 -4.86 -7.20 3.77
CA GLU A 59 -5.98 -6.52 3.12
C GLU A 59 -5.53 -5.23 2.43
N VAL A 60 -4.86 -4.34 3.16
CA VAL A 60 -4.38 -3.07 2.60
C VAL A 60 -3.32 -3.32 1.54
N LEU A 61 -2.36 -4.22 1.77
CA LEU A 61 -1.30 -4.52 0.82
C LEU A 61 -1.84 -5.09 -0.51
N ARG A 62 -2.90 -5.90 -0.48
CA ARG A 62 -3.56 -6.39 -1.69
C ARG A 62 -4.31 -5.28 -2.43
N LEU A 63 -4.93 -4.33 -1.73
CA LEU A 63 -5.54 -3.16 -2.36
C LEU A 63 -4.49 -2.29 -3.05
N ILE A 64 -3.39 -1.99 -2.35
CA ILE A 64 -2.24 -1.28 -2.92
C ILE A 64 -1.75 -2.01 -4.17
N ALA A 65 -1.54 -3.33 -4.08
CA ALA A 65 -1.10 -4.10 -5.23
C ALA A 65 -2.10 -4.06 -6.40
N ARG A 66 -3.42 -4.06 -6.13
CA ARG A 66 -4.47 -3.93 -7.17
C ARG A 66 -4.38 -2.60 -7.89
N VAL A 67 -4.14 -1.51 -7.16
CA VAL A 67 -3.84 -0.20 -7.77
C VAL A 67 -2.63 -0.30 -8.70
N GLY A 68 -1.59 -1.02 -8.29
CA GLY A 68 -0.41 -1.29 -9.12
C GLY A 68 -0.57 -2.39 -10.18
N GLY A 69 -1.79 -2.85 -10.47
CA GLY A 69 -2.07 -3.80 -11.56
C GLY A 69 -2.16 -5.29 -11.17
N PHE A 70 -2.15 -5.63 -9.88
CA PHE A 70 -2.43 -6.99 -9.42
C PHE A 70 -3.92 -7.33 -9.59
N LEU A 71 -4.24 -8.37 -10.37
CA LEU A 71 -5.64 -8.71 -10.64
C LEU A 71 -6.36 -9.35 -9.44
N GLY A 72 -5.64 -10.09 -8.59
CA GLY A 72 -6.21 -10.70 -7.38
C GLY A 72 -7.27 -11.77 -7.65
N ARG A 73 -7.19 -12.50 -8.77
CA ARG A 73 -8.13 -13.58 -9.09
C ARG A 73 -7.86 -14.83 -8.25
N LYS A 74 -8.84 -15.72 -8.18
CA LYS A 74 -8.69 -17.02 -7.52
C LYS A 74 -7.52 -17.79 -8.17
N GLY A 75 -6.50 -18.08 -7.37
CA GLY A 75 -5.31 -18.81 -7.81
C GLY A 75 -4.11 -17.94 -8.23
N ASP A 76 -4.24 -16.60 -8.31
CA ASP A 76 -3.11 -15.71 -8.64
C ASP A 76 -2.04 -15.66 -7.51
N GLY A 77 -2.39 -16.13 -6.29
CA GLY A 77 -1.49 -16.17 -5.14
C GLY A 77 -1.32 -14.81 -4.46
N ASP A 78 -0.09 -14.47 -4.10
CA ASP A 78 0.27 -13.23 -3.41
C ASP A 78 0.85 -12.17 -4.36
N PRO A 79 0.62 -10.88 -4.10
CA PRO A 79 1.23 -9.80 -4.87
C PRO A 79 2.76 -9.89 -4.97
N GLY A 80 3.29 -9.37 -6.09
CA GLY A 80 4.72 -9.24 -6.33
C GLY A 80 5.26 -7.85 -5.98
N VAL A 81 6.59 -7.73 -5.87
CA VAL A 81 7.27 -6.46 -5.54
C VAL A 81 6.95 -5.32 -6.52
N LYS A 82 6.77 -5.62 -7.81
CA LYS A 82 6.51 -4.61 -8.84
C LYS A 82 5.12 -3.98 -8.66
N THR A 83 4.08 -4.80 -8.50
CA THR A 83 2.71 -4.32 -8.30
C THR A 83 2.58 -3.56 -6.99
N ILE A 84 3.30 -3.98 -5.94
CA ILE A 84 3.35 -3.25 -4.67
C ILE A 84 4.04 -1.89 -4.84
N TRP A 85 5.20 -1.84 -5.50
CA TRP A 85 5.92 -0.59 -5.78
C TRP A 85 5.05 0.43 -6.50
N GLN A 86 4.44 0.01 -7.62
CA GLN A 86 3.57 0.88 -8.42
C GLN A 86 2.36 1.34 -7.61
N GLY A 87 1.72 0.43 -6.88
CA GLY A 87 0.59 0.75 -6.02
C GLY A 87 0.91 1.78 -4.94
N ILE A 88 2.07 1.67 -4.28
CA ILE A 88 2.48 2.60 -3.22
C ILE A 88 2.66 4.02 -3.77
N GLN A 89 3.20 4.17 -4.99
CA GLN A 89 3.36 5.50 -5.58
C GLN A 89 2.00 6.19 -5.78
N GLU A 90 1.04 5.48 -6.37
CA GLU A 90 -0.32 6.01 -6.61
C GLU A 90 -1.08 6.29 -5.31
N VAL A 91 -0.99 5.37 -4.35
CA VAL A 91 -1.64 5.52 -3.04
C VAL A 91 -1.05 6.70 -2.26
N ARG A 92 0.26 6.93 -2.37
CA ARG A 92 0.90 8.10 -1.76
C ARG A 92 0.41 9.40 -2.37
N VAL A 93 0.20 9.46 -3.68
CA VAL A 93 -0.41 10.64 -4.34
C VAL A 93 -1.81 10.87 -3.78
N ALA A 94 -2.64 9.82 -3.71
CA ALA A 94 -3.99 9.93 -3.14
C ALA A 94 -3.98 10.39 -1.67
N ALA A 95 -3.05 9.89 -0.85
CA ALA A 95 -2.91 10.30 0.56
C ALA A 95 -2.57 11.80 0.67
N LEU A 96 -1.64 12.29 -0.15
CA LEU A 96 -1.30 13.72 -0.21
C LEU A 96 -2.49 14.57 -0.63
N THR A 97 -3.27 14.13 -1.62
CA THR A 97 -4.49 14.82 -2.05
C THR A 97 -5.54 14.85 -0.94
N ILE A 98 -5.77 13.73 -0.25
CA ILE A 98 -6.71 13.64 0.87
C ILE A 98 -6.32 14.62 1.98
N LYS A 99 -5.03 14.70 2.27
CA LYS A 99 -4.50 15.63 3.27
C LYS A 99 -4.71 17.09 2.85
N ALA A 100 -4.36 17.45 1.61
CA ALA A 100 -4.55 18.80 1.09
C ALA A 100 -6.03 19.24 1.11
N LEU A 101 -6.95 18.36 0.72
CA LEU A 101 -8.39 18.64 0.76
C LEU A 101 -8.93 18.82 2.19
N ARG A 102 -8.32 18.16 3.18
CA ARG A 102 -8.66 18.35 4.60
C ARG A 102 -8.22 19.73 5.07
N GLU A 103 -7.00 20.14 4.71
CA GLU A 103 -6.44 21.45 5.05
C GLU A 103 -7.18 22.61 4.37
N GLU A 104 -7.72 22.42 3.16
CA GLU A 104 -8.54 23.44 2.48
C GLU A 104 -9.92 23.65 3.12
N ALA A 105 -10.45 22.63 3.80
CA ALA A 105 -11.77 22.67 4.43
C ALA A 105 -11.76 23.26 5.86
N GLU A 106 -10.57 23.47 6.43
CA GLU A 106 -10.33 24.07 7.75
C GLU A 106 -10.15 25.59 7.66
#